data_AF-A0A1A8VDP2-F1
#
_entry.id   AF-A0A1A8VDP2-F1
#
_cell.length_a   1.000
_cell.length_b   1.000
_cell.length_c   1.000
_cell.angle_alpha   90.00
_cell.angle_beta   90.00
_cell.angle_gamma   90.00
#
_symmetry.space_group_name_H-M   'P 1'
#
loop_
_entity.id
_entity.type
_entity.pdbx_description
1 polymer ?
#
loop_
_entity_poly.entity_id
_entity_poly.type
_entity_poly.pdbx_seq_one_letter_code
_entity_poly.pdbx_strand_id
1 'polypeptide(L)'
;EHELRGEVQAVRRDFLSNNTCVSDARLEELLALALEASNYGVSILGNNSSRNWDFISSLFFTSTVLTTTGYGHTVPLSDGGKLFCIFYSLLGIPITLFFLS
;
A
#
# COMPACT_ATOMS: atom_id res chain seq x y z
N GLU A 1 17.50 3.08 0.70
CA GLU A 1 16.75 4.07 1.50
C GLU A 1 17.36 5.48 1.43
N HIS A 2 18.64 5.68 1.78
CA HIS A 2 19.28 7.01 1.71
C HIS A 2 19.27 7.65 0.31
N GLU A 3 19.44 6.84 -0.74
CA GLU A 3 19.39 7.30 -2.13
C GLU A 3 18.00 7.83 -2.52
N LEU A 4 16.95 7.07 -2.21
CA LEU A 4 15.55 7.48 -2.43
C LEU A 4 15.20 8.78 -1.68
N ARG A 5 15.66 8.91 -0.43
CA ARG A 5 15.46 10.14 0.37
C ARG A 5 16.17 11.35 -0.28
N GLY A 6 17.37 11.13 -0.82
CA GLY A 6 18.12 12.16 -1.54
C GLY A 6 17.41 12.63 -2.81
N GLU A 7 16.83 11.70 -3.56
CA GLU A 7 16.06 12.00 -4.78
C GLU A 7 14.78 12.80 -4.46
N VAL A 8 14.01 12.37 -3.46
CA VAL A 8 12.80 13.08 -3.00
C VAL A 8 13.13 14.50 -2.55
N GLN A 9 14.23 14.69 -1.82
CA GLN A 9 14.68 16.01 -1.39
C GLN A 9 15.14 16.88 -2.56
N ALA A 10 15.76 16.30 -3.59
CA ALA A 10 16.15 17.01 -4.79
C ALA A 10 14.92 17.53 -5.54
N VAL A 11 13.93 16.66 -5.78
CA VAL A 11 12.67 17.02 -6.44
C VAL A 11 11.88 18.05 -5.63
N ARG A 12 11.80 17.91 -4.30
CA ARG A 12 11.18 18.92 -3.42
C ARG A 12 11.81 20.29 -3.60
N ARG A 13 13.14 20.36 -3.62
CA ARG A 13 13.88 21.62 -3.73
C ARG A 13 13.66 22.28 -5.10
N ASP A 14 13.61 21.47 -6.15
CA ASP A 14 13.32 21.92 -7.52
C ASP A 14 11.86 22.42 -7.66
N PHE A 15 10.92 21.75 -7.00
CA PHE A 15 9.52 22.18 -7.00
C PHE A 15 9.30 23.51 -6.26
N LEU A 16 9.97 23.70 -5.11
CA LEU A 16 9.90 24.93 -4.31
C LEU A 16 10.61 26.11 -4.98
N SER A 17 11.70 25.86 -5.73
CA SER A 17 12.37 26.92 -6.50
C SER A 17 11.51 27.38 -7.67
N ASN A 18 10.78 26.47 -8.31
CA ASN A 18 9.91 26.78 -9.44
C ASN A 18 8.54 27.36 -9.02
N ASN A 19 8.08 27.09 -7.80
CA ASN A 19 6.77 27.53 -7.29
C ASN A 19 6.91 28.27 -5.95
N THR A 20 7.21 29.57 -6.01
CA THR A 20 7.33 30.44 -4.82
C THR A 20 6.00 30.63 -4.06
N CYS A 21 4.87 30.28 -4.67
CA CYS A 21 3.54 30.30 -4.06
C CYS A 21 3.26 29.13 -3.11
N VAL A 22 4.14 28.12 -3.07
CA VAL A 22 3.99 26.96 -2.18
C VAL A 22 4.99 27.06 -1.05
N SER A 23 4.50 27.23 0.16
CA SER A 23 5.30 27.19 1.38
C SER A 23 5.69 25.75 1.71
N ASP A 24 6.96 25.56 2.10
CA ASP A 24 7.56 24.27 2.43
C ASP A 24 6.72 23.44 3.42
N ALA A 25 6.14 24.07 4.45
CA ALA A 25 5.27 23.40 5.43
C ALA A 25 3.99 22.78 4.82
N ARG A 26 3.37 23.42 3.82
CA ARG A 26 2.17 22.90 3.16
C ARG A 26 2.49 21.76 2.21
N LEU A 27 3.68 21.80 1.61
CA LEU A 27 4.18 20.71 0.77
C LEU A 27 4.52 19.48 1.61
N GLU A 28 5.13 19.66 2.78
CA GLU A 28 5.36 18.56 3.73
C GLU A 28 4.06 17.92 4.22
N GLU A 29 3.04 18.73 4.54
CA GLU A 29 1.72 18.24 4.94
C GLU A 29 1.06 17.38 3.84
N LEU A 30 1.09 17.86 2.59
CA LEU A 30 0.57 17.11 1.45
C LEU A 30 1.37 15.83 1.20
N LEU A 31 2.70 15.88 1.29
CA LEU A 31 3.55 14.71 1.08
C LEU A 31 3.32 13.66 2.18
N ALA A 32 3.19 14.08 3.44
CA ALA A 32 2.86 13.18 4.54
C ALA A 32 1.51 12.49 4.33
N LEU A 33 0.48 13.25 3.92
CA LEU A 33 -0.83 12.71 3.66
C LEU A 33 -0.85 11.79 2.43
N ALA A 34 -0.11 12.12 1.37
CA ALA A 34 0.01 11.30 0.17
C ALA A 34 0.77 9.99 0.44
N LEU A 35 1.83 10.01 1.25
CA LEU A 35 2.57 8.82 1.66
C LEU A 35 1.72 7.90 2.54
N GLU A 36 0.94 8.47 3.46
CA GLU A 36 0.00 7.72 4.29
C GLU A 36 -1.07 7.05 3.43
N ALA A 37 -1.71 7.80 2.52
CA ALA A 37 -2.67 7.24 1.56
C ALA A 37 -2.07 6.16 0.67
N SER A 38 -0.83 6.37 0.19
CA SER A 38 -0.10 5.38 -0.61
C SER A 38 0.22 4.11 0.18
N ASN A 39 0.54 4.21 1.47
CA ASN A 39 0.77 3.05 2.35
C ASN A 39 -0.50 2.21 2.53
N TYR A 40 -1.67 2.85 2.46
CA TYR A 40 -2.97 2.16 2.39
C TYR A 40 -3.33 1.65 0.98
N GLY A 41 -2.41 1.72 0.01
CA GLY A 41 -2.65 1.28 -1.35
C GLY A 41 -3.55 2.21 -2.17
N VAL A 42 -3.73 3.46 -1.73
CA VAL A 42 -4.51 4.47 -2.44
C VAL A 42 -3.57 5.28 -3.33
N SER A 43 -3.57 4.99 -4.64
CA SER A 43 -2.82 5.79 -5.62
C SER A 43 -3.49 7.15 -5.85
N ILE A 44 -2.90 8.22 -5.31
CA ILE A 44 -3.36 9.61 -5.46
C ILE A 44 -2.93 10.24 -6.80
N LEU A 45 -1.90 9.67 -7.46
CA LEU A 45 -1.29 10.21 -8.68
C LEU A 45 -1.82 9.60 -10.00
N GLY A 46 -2.64 8.55 -9.92
CA GLY A 46 -3.01 7.74 -11.08
C GLY A 46 -4.44 8.00 -11.56
N ASN A 47 -4.55 8.30 -12.85
CA ASN A 47 -5.74 8.32 -13.69
C ASN A 47 -6.83 7.32 -13.24
N ASN A 48 -8.09 7.72 -13.43
CA ASN A 48 -9.36 7.12 -12.99
C ASN A 48 -9.62 5.67 -13.51
N SER A 49 -8.71 4.73 -13.25
CA SER A 49 -8.82 3.30 -13.56
C SER A 49 -8.86 2.51 -12.25
N SER A 50 -9.86 2.84 -11.45
CA SER A 50 -10.65 1.97 -10.55
C SER A 50 -10.40 0.45 -10.57
N ARG A 51 -9.21 -0.05 -10.20
CA ARG A 51 -9.02 -1.48 -9.87
C ARG A 51 -7.82 -1.76 -8.94
N ASN A 52 -7.70 -0.99 -7.85
CA ASN A 52 -6.82 -1.38 -6.74
C ASN A 52 -7.23 -2.73 -6.09
N TRP A 53 -8.45 -3.21 -6.33
CA TRP A 53 -8.96 -4.53 -5.94
C TRP A 53 -9.39 -5.33 -7.18
N ASP A 54 -8.43 -5.70 -8.03
CA ASP A 54 -8.68 -6.69 -9.07
C ASP A 54 -8.84 -8.09 -8.43
N PHE A 55 -9.69 -8.94 -9.00
CA PHE A 55 -9.92 -10.31 -8.48
C PHE A 55 -8.59 -11.08 -8.42
N ILE A 56 -7.71 -10.85 -9.41
CA ILE A 56 -6.38 -11.45 -9.49
C ILE A 56 -5.46 -10.93 -8.37
N SER A 57 -5.44 -9.63 -8.10
CA SER A 57 -4.64 -9.05 -7.00
C SER A 57 -5.11 -9.51 -5.63
N SER A 58 -6.43 -9.67 -5.46
CA SER A 58 -7.07 -10.18 -4.24
C SER A 58 -6.73 -11.65 -4.00
N LEU A 59 -6.74 -12.47 -5.05
CA LEU A 59 -6.31 -13.86 -4.99
C LEU A 59 -4.81 -13.98 -4.69
N PHE A 60 -3.97 -13.13 -5.28
CA PHE A 60 -2.53 -13.11 -5.01
C PHE A 60 -2.23 -12.75 -3.56
N PHE A 61 -2.93 -11.76 -3.01
CA PHE A 61 -2.87 -11.41 -1.59
C PHE A 61 -3.30 -12.59 -0.72
N THR A 62 -4.43 -13.20 -1.04
CA THR A 62 -4.99 -14.34 -0.30
C THR A 62 -4.04 -15.55 -0.32
N SER A 63 -3.44 -15.86 -1.46
CA SER A 63 -2.44 -16.92 -1.60
C SER A 63 -1.16 -16.60 -0.80
N THR A 64 -0.73 -15.35 -0.78
CA THR A 64 0.46 -14.91 -0.04
C THR A 64 0.25 -14.99 1.48
N VAL A 65 -0.96 -14.69 1.95
CA VAL A 65 -1.39 -14.87 3.35
C VAL A 65 -1.45 -16.36 3.69
N LEU A 66 -2.03 -17.17 2.79
CA LEU A 66 -2.14 -18.62 2.96
C LEU A 66 -0.77 -19.31 3.05
N THR A 67 0.17 -18.90 2.21
CA THR A 67 1.56 -19.39 2.21
C THR A 67 2.42 -18.77 3.32
N THR A 68 1.87 -17.92 4.19
CA THR A 68 2.57 -17.20 5.27
C THR A 68 3.73 -16.30 4.81
N THR A 69 3.82 -15.99 3.52
CA THR A 69 4.86 -15.10 2.96
C THR A 69 4.63 -13.64 3.30
N GLY A 70 3.35 -13.20 3.33
CA GLY A 70 2.92 -11.89 3.82
C GLY A 70 3.71 -10.67 3.33
N TYR A 71 3.64 -10.31 2.04
CA TYR A 71 4.33 -9.12 1.49
C TYR A 71 3.86 -7.76 2.06
N GLY A 72 2.67 -7.67 2.69
CA GLY A 72 2.21 -6.48 3.41
C GLY A 72 1.79 -5.26 2.57
N HIS A 73 1.91 -5.31 1.23
CA HIS A 73 1.77 -4.14 0.36
C HIS A 73 0.31 -3.73 0.02
N THR A 74 -0.68 -4.50 0.44
CA THR A 74 -2.11 -4.25 0.24
C THR A 74 -2.89 -4.81 1.42
N VAL A 75 -3.45 -3.94 2.26
CA VAL A 75 -4.26 -4.36 3.42
C VAL A 75 -5.74 -4.06 3.15
N PRO A 76 -6.68 -4.95 3.50
CA PRO A 76 -8.10 -4.64 3.42
C PRO A 76 -8.46 -3.55 4.43
N LEU A 77 -8.84 -2.37 3.93
CA LEU A 77 -9.25 -1.23 4.76
C LEU A 77 -10.63 -1.41 5.44
N SER A 78 -11.46 -2.35 4.96
CA SER A 78 -12.80 -2.58 5.50
C SER A 78 -12.79 -3.55 6.69
N ASP A 79 -13.48 -3.19 7.78
CA ASP A 79 -13.58 -4.03 8.99
C ASP A 79 -14.15 -5.43 8.71
N GLY A 80 -15.07 -5.55 7.77
CA GLY A 80 -15.58 -6.86 7.32
C GLY A 80 -14.53 -7.69 6.57
N GLY A 81 -13.67 -7.04 5.78
CA GLY A 81 -12.58 -7.69 5.06
C GLY A 81 -11.47 -8.19 5.99
N LYS A 82 -11.17 -7.44 7.06
CA LYS A 82 -10.24 -7.88 8.11
C LYS A 82 -10.76 -9.14 8.81
N LEU A 83 -12.04 -9.17 9.18
CA LEU A 83 -12.62 -10.32 9.86
C LEU A 83 -12.63 -11.57 8.98
N PHE A 84 -12.98 -11.43 7.70
CA PHE A 84 -12.89 -12.51 6.72
C PHE A 84 -11.46 -13.03 6.55
N CYS A 85 -10.47 -12.14 6.47
CA CYS A 85 -9.05 -12.50 6.36
C CYS A 85 -8.57 -13.33 7.57
N ILE A 86 -9.00 -12.96 8.79
CA ILE A 86 -8.67 -13.69 10.03
C ILE A 86 -9.23 -15.12 9.99
N PHE A 87 -10.52 -15.28 9.67
CA PHE A 87 -11.13 -16.61 9.56
C PHE A 87 -10.52 -17.44 8.43
N TYR A 88 -10.24 -16.81 7.28
CA TYR A 88 -9.60 -17.46 6.14
C TYR A 88 -8.19 -17.94 6.49
N SER A 89 -7.41 -17.14 7.22
CA SER A 89 -6.07 -17.52 7.66
C SER A 89 -6.11 -18.68 8.66
N LEU A 90 -7.04 -18.63 9.62
CA LEU A 90 -7.22 -19.67 10.64
C LEU A 90 -7.60 -21.03 10.06
N LEU A 91 -8.41 -21.06 9.00
CA LEU A 91 -8.80 -22.30 8.31
C LEU A 91 -7.80 -22.70 7.22
N GLY A 92 -7.23 -21.72 6.53
CA GLY A 92 -6.35 -21.93 5.39
C GLY A 92 -4.99 -22.52 5.76
N ILE A 93 -4.33 -22.00 6.80
CA ILE A 93 -3.03 -22.49 7.27
C ILE A 93 -3.07 -24.00 7.61
N PRO A 94 -4.02 -24.50 8.43
CA PRO A 94 -4.08 -25.93 8.73
C PRO A 94 -4.46 -26.80 7.52
N ILE A 95 -5.32 -26.31 6.61
CA ILE A 95 -5.66 -27.03 5.37
C ILE A 95 -4.44 -27.13 4.45
N THR A 96 -3.64 -26.07 4.34
CA THR A 96 -2.42 -26.06 3.52
C THR A 96 -1.36 -26.99 4.09
N LEU A 97 -1.21 -27.03 5.42
CA LEU A 97 -0.35 -27.99 6.10
C LEU A 97 -0.80 -29.44 5.91
N PHE A 98 -2.12 -29.70 5.94
CA PHE A 98 -2.68 -31.03 5.66
C PHE A 98 -2.50 -31.47 4.21
N PHE A 99 -2.57 -30.54 3.25
CA PHE A 99 -2.34 -30.84 1.83
C PHE A 99 -0.86 -31.13 1.52
N LEU A 100 0.06 -30.57 2.31
CA LEU A 100 1.50 -30.72 2.13
C LEU A 100 2.08 -31.92 2.90
N SER A 101 1.33 -32.47 3.87
CA SER A 101 1.67 -33.68 4.64
C SER A 101 1.23 -34.95 3.94
#